data_AF-A0A9P8TRG9-F1
#
_entry.id   AF-A0A9P8TRG9-F1
#
_cell.length_a   1.000
_cell.length_b   1.000
_cell.length_c   1.000
_cell.angle_alpha   90.00
_cell.angle_beta   90.00
_cell.angle_gamma   90.00
#
_symmetry.space_group_name_H-M   'P 1'
#
loop_
_entity.id
_entity.type
_entity.pdbx_description
1 polymer ?
#
loop_
_entity_poly.entity_id
_entity_poly.type
_entity_poly.pdbx_seq_one_letter_code
_entity_poly.pdbx_strand_id
1 'polypeptide(L)'
;MNSTTIESIIKPMSAEQIVATLTKLQSSGVNVTSFDLPTILSGLNITQIEGLLASNATVVDGLLQSLKPAQLYTMIGNFQNLTSSALIYGSKTNNTALMQTTESTINLLMDKINNVFTDSQLLGLFSIMSDGAAPGTGSKKLVKICYEMLAGFLGGVLPASTIALPARLATLIGSTLGSMFGDYPTSKDIVPSAIFVGIFFIFALVHGYIWLKNRSRGHKFHHSLGLVFYSIMRVIGFALRIVWSKHGFALNVAIVSTIFVVVPTVLLPSLNLILAQRYFTWMHPSYGSHWLMYAFNDYLYFLVVIFVLMTIVASSVQINYFLSQKHYMMTKQVIEAAAVVVVIYSVCSVCLIAFSTFVPRTSKDKKIKTFQASWVKSFGFTYWVAKDAAKEAAEAVPEDMKHAIRVINSTVYNYETVNEEQEATEGHTSVLAHTPSIVIISFTTLLLFIADMFRCFATFKHQSKAHQSWIFEPVVMYVMYGAVETIVNLVYIFSRIDLRFYKPDVFKKAAIAPASDVDAEAASTSDASQPEKDESLVEEQEK
;
A
#
# COMPACT_ATOMS: atom_id res chain seq x y z
N MET A 1 -27.13 47.40 -16.44
CA MET A 1 -28.30 47.25 -15.56
C MET A 1 -27.81 46.49 -14.32
N ASN A 2 -28.07 46.98 -13.10
CA ASN A 2 -27.61 46.27 -11.89
C ASN A 2 -28.54 45.08 -11.58
N SER A 3 -28.04 44.08 -10.85
CA SER A 3 -28.76 42.82 -10.59
C SER A 3 -30.08 43.02 -9.85
N THR A 4 -30.15 43.98 -8.94
CA THR A 4 -31.37 44.33 -8.19
C THR A 4 -32.48 44.91 -9.08
N THR A 5 -32.12 45.67 -10.12
CA THR A 5 -33.09 46.18 -11.11
C THR A 5 -33.60 45.04 -11.99
N ILE A 6 -32.74 44.09 -12.34
CA ILE A 6 -33.17 42.92 -13.13
C ILE A 6 -34.10 42.05 -12.29
N GLU A 7 -33.75 41.79 -11.03
CA GLU A 7 -34.56 41.02 -10.09
C GLU A 7 -35.96 41.61 -9.94
N SER A 8 -36.09 42.93 -9.73
CA SER A 8 -37.40 43.58 -9.58
C SER A 8 -38.26 43.51 -10.84
N ILE A 9 -37.64 43.51 -12.03
CA ILE A 9 -38.33 43.36 -13.31
C ILE A 9 -38.85 41.92 -13.50
N ILE A 10 -38.04 40.91 -13.16
CA ILE A 10 -38.40 39.51 -13.43
C ILE A 10 -39.29 38.89 -12.35
N LYS A 11 -39.27 39.41 -11.13
CA LYS A 11 -40.03 38.86 -9.99
C LYS A 11 -41.52 38.62 -10.28
N PRO A 12 -42.27 39.53 -10.95
CA PRO A 12 -43.67 39.30 -11.28
C PRO A 12 -43.90 38.39 -12.52
N MET A 13 -42.86 38.00 -13.25
CA MET A 13 -42.97 37.26 -14.52
C MET A 13 -43.10 35.74 -14.30
N SER A 14 -43.85 35.05 -15.16
CA SER A 14 -43.78 33.59 -15.28
C SER A 14 -42.41 33.13 -15.82
N ALA A 15 -42.06 31.84 -15.62
CA ALA A 15 -40.80 31.30 -16.13
C ALA A 15 -40.61 31.52 -17.64
N GLU A 16 -41.67 31.32 -18.44
CA GLU A 16 -41.67 31.54 -19.89
C GLU A 16 -41.38 33.01 -20.26
N GLN A 17 -42.00 33.95 -19.52
CA GLN A 17 -41.75 35.38 -19.69
C GLN A 17 -40.32 35.76 -19.30
N ILE A 18 -39.75 35.14 -18.25
CA ILE A 18 -38.36 35.36 -17.86
C ILE A 18 -37.43 34.88 -18.99
N VAL A 19 -37.60 33.65 -19.48
CA VAL A 19 -36.78 33.10 -20.59
C VAL A 19 -36.89 33.99 -21.82
N ALA A 20 -38.10 34.35 -22.25
CA ALA A 20 -38.32 35.19 -23.42
C ALA A 20 -37.67 36.59 -23.26
N THR A 21 -37.72 37.16 -22.05
CA THR A 21 -37.08 38.44 -21.75
C THR A 21 -35.57 38.33 -21.82
N LEU A 22 -34.98 37.29 -21.23
CA LEU A 22 -33.53 37.04 -21.29
C LEU A 22 -33.05 36.83 -22.74
N THR A 23 -33.79 36.07 -23.55
CA THR A 23 -33.48 35.88 -24.97
C THR A 23 -33.52 37.20 -25.74
N LYS A 24 -34.55 38.02 -25.50
CA LYS A 24 -34.65 39.36 -26.14
C LYS A 24 -33.49 40.26 -25.76
N LEU A 25 -33.14 40.32 -24.47
CA LEU A 25 -31.99 41.10 -23.99
C LEU A 25 -30.70 40.66 -24.66
N GLN A 26 -30.44 39.35 -24.72
CA GLN A 26 -29.26 38.82 -25.40
C GLN A 26 -29.24 39.18 -26.89
N SER A 27 -30.37 39.04 -27.59
CA SER A 27 -30.49 39.40 -29.01
C SER A 27 -30.33 40.90 -29.27
N SER A 28 -30.59 41.74 -28.27
CA SER A 28 -30.40 43.20 -28.31
C SER A 28 -28.97 43.62 -27.94
N GLY A 29 -28.03 42.67 -27.83
CA GLY A 29 -26.62 42.93 -27.54
C GLY A 29 -26.28 43.08 -26.05
N VAL A 30 -27.23 42.84 -25.14
CA VAL A 30 -26.94 42.86 -23.70
C VAL A 30 -26.18 41.59 -23.33
N ASN A 31 -25.03 41.75 -22.66
CA ASN A 31 -24.27 40.62 -22.15
C ASN A 31 -24.93 40.03 -20.89
N VAL A 32 -25.95 39.18 -21.10
CA VAL A 32 -26.68 38.50 -20.03
C VAL A 32 -25.77 37.61 -19.17
N THR A 33 -24.68 37.07 -19.71
CA THR A 33 -23.72 36.21 -18.96
C THR A 33 -22.96 36.95 -17.86
N SER A 34 -22.96 38.29 -17.89
CA SER A 34 -22.38 39.14 -16.84
C SER A 34 -23.30 39.35 -15.64
N PHE A 35 -24.55 38.89 -15.71
CA PHE A 35 -25.51 39.07 -14.64
C PHE A 35 -25.13 38.25 -13.41
N ASP A 36 -25.44 38.80 -12.23
CA ASP A 36 -25.25 38.08 -10.97
C ASP A 36 -26.40 37.09 -10.75
N LEU A 37 -26.30 35.96 -11.44
CA LEU A 37 -27.34 34.95 -11.49
C LEU A 37 -27.77 34.41 -10.11
N PRO A 38 -26.88 34.18 -9.11
CA PRO A 38 -27.32 33.78 -7.77
C PRO A 38 -28.27 34.77 -7.11
N THR A 39 -28.01 36.07 -7.23
CA THR A 39 -28.87 37.15 -6.71
C THR A 39 -30.22 37.14 -7.42
N ILE A 40 -30.20 37.05 -8.75
CA ILE A 40 -31.41 37.00 -9.58
C ILE A 40 -32.29 35.80 -9.22
N LEU A 41 -31.70 34.60 -9.11
CA LEU A 41 -32.42 33.37 -8.79
C LEU A 41 -32.95 33.37 -7.34
N SER A 42 -32.30 34.06 -6.40
CA SER A 42 -32.76 34.14 -5.02
C SER A 42 -34.11 34.86 -4.85
N GLY A 43 -34.48 35.73 -5.81
CA GLY A 43 -35.77 36.43 -5.81
C GLY A 43 -36.93 35.63 -6.42
N LEU A 44 -36.68 34.44 -6.97
CA LEU A 44 -37.67 33.63 -7.68
C LEU A 44 -38.28 32.55 -6.79
N ASN A 45 -39.55 32.24 -7.04
CA ASN A 45 -40.24 31.11 -6.41
C ASN A 45 -39.88 29.77 -7.08
N ILE A 46 -40.27 28.67 -6.45
CA ILE A 46 -39.94 27.32 -6.91
C ILE A 46 -40.46 27.01 -8.32
N THR A 47 -41.67 27.45 -8.68
CA THR A 47 -42.25 27.21 -10.02
C THR A 47 -41.53 28.01 -11.10
N GLN A 48 -41.10 29.24 -10.79
CA GLN A 48 -40.28 30.04 -11.71
C GLN A 48 -38.93 29.39 -11.97
N ILE A 49 -38.27 28.87 -10.92
CA ILE A 49 -36.99 28.17 -11.04
C ILE A 49 -37.14 26.85 -11.78
N GLU A 50 -38.18 26.07 -11.47
CA GLU A 50 -38.51 24.83 -12.19
C GLU A 50 -38.59 25.08 -13.70
N GLY A 51 -39.40 26.07 -14.11
CA GLY A 51 -39.56 26.40 -15.53
C GLY A 51 -38.30 26.95 -16.19
N LEU A 52 -37.43 27.65 -15.44
CA LEU A 52 -36.12 28.07 -15.95
C LEU A 52 -35.19 26.87 -16.19
N LEU A 53 -35.09 25.95 -15.23
CA LEU A 53 -34.24 24.75 -15.38
C LEU A 53 -34.78 23.80 -16.45
N ALA A 54 -36.11 23.72 -16.61
CA ALA A 54 -36.74 22.92 -17.66
C ALA A 54 -36.53 23.49 -19.08
N SER A 55 -36.12 24.75 -19.19
CA SER A 55 -35.89 25.40 -20.47
C SER A 55 -34.67 24.82 -21.19
N ASN A 56 -34.84 24.54 -22.48
CA ASN A 56 -33.77 24.21 -23.42
C ASN A 56 -33.24 25.45 -24.16
N ALA A 57 -33.59 26.66 -23.71
CA ALA A 57 -33.14 27.88 -24.34
C ALA A 57 -31.63 28.08 -24.11
N THR A 58 -30.89 28.30 -25.20
CA THR A 58 -29.44 28.51 -25.18
C THR A 58 -29.00 29.66 -24.28
N VAL A 59 -29.86 30.68 -24.09
CA VAL A 59 -29.60 31.79 -23.16
C VAL A 59 -29.51 31.31 -21.70
N VAL A 60 -30.33 30.34 -21.30
CA VAL A 60 -30.36 29.81 -19.93
C VAL A 60 -29.12 28.94 -19.70
N ASP A 61 -28.80 28.05 -20.65
CA ASP A 61 -27.61 27.21 -20.55
C ASP A 61 -26.33 28.06 -20.57
N GLY A 62 -26.27 29.10 -21.41
CA GLY A 62 -25.16 30.06 -21.44
C GLY A 62 -24.98 30.83 -20.12
N LEU A 63 -26.09 31.18 -19.45
CA LEU A 63 -26.05 31.80 -18.11
C LEU A 63 -25.52 30.83 -17.05
N LEU A 64 -25.95 29.56 -17.08
CA LEU A 64 -25.45 28.54 -16.15
C LEU A 64 -23.96 28.24 -16.39
N GLN A 65 -23.53 28.20 -17.65
CA GLN A 65 -22.14 27.97 -18.04
C GLN A 65 -21.22 29.15 -17.73
N SER A 66 -21.75 30.37 -17.58
CA SER A 66 -20.95 31.55 -17.25
C SER A 66 -20.70 31.74 -15.75
N LEU A 67 -21.37 30.97 -14.88
CA LEU A 67 -21.21 31.06 -13.43
C LEU A 67 -19.76 30.81 -13.01
N LYS A 68 -19.17 31.72 -12.23
CA LYS A 68 -17.91 31.44 -11.54
C LYS A 68 -18.13 30.40 -10.44
N PRO A 69 -17.10 29.63 -10.02
CA PRO A 69 -17.25 28.64 -8.95
C PRO A 69 -17.89 29.17 -7.65
N ALA A 70 -17.53 30.38 -7.22
CA ALA A 70 -18.13 31.02 -6.04
C ALA A 70 -19.61 31.37 -6.22
N GLN A 71 -20.00 31.78 -7.43
CA GLN A 71 -21.39 32.04 -7.78
C GLN A 71 -22.18 30.73 -7.85
N LEU A 72 -21.60 29.66 -8.42
CA LEU A 72 -22.20 28.32 -8.41
C LEU A 72 -22.41 27.79 -6.98
N TYR A 73 -21.42 27.94 -6.10
CA TYR A 73 -21.54 27.56 -4.69
C TYR A 73 -22.69 28.31 -4.00
N THR A 74 -22.79 29.63 -4.23
CA THR A 74 -23.88 30.47 -3.70
C THR A 74 -25.24 30.04 -4.26
N MET A 75 -25.31 29.78 -5.57
CA MET A 75 -26.53 29.31 -6.24
C MET A 75 -27.01 27.97 -5.64
N ILE A 76 -26.10 27.01 -5.46
CA ILE A 76 -26.41 25.72 -4.82
C ILE A 76 -27.00 25.93 -3.42
N GLY A 77 -26.39 26.78 -2.61
CA GLY A 77 -26.90 27.11 -1.27
C GLY A 77 -28.30 27.75 -1.30
N ASN A 78 -28.54 28.69 -2.22
CA ASN A 78 -29.85 29.31 -2.41
C ASN A 78 -30.91 28.27 -2.81
N PHE A 79 -30.56 27.34 -3.71
CA PHE A 79 -31.46 26.27 -4.13
C PHE A 79 -31.75 25.28 -3.01
N GLN A 80 -30.76 24.92 -2.19
CA GLN A 80 -30.96 24.08 -1.02
C GLN A 80 -31.95 24.74 -0.04
N ASN A 81 -31.78 26.02 0.27
CA ASN A 81 -32.69 26.75 1.16
C ASN A 81 -34.12 26.78 0.62
N LEU A 82 -34.28 27.04 -0.68
CA LEU A 82 -35.58 27.07 -1.34
C LEU A 82 -36.27 25.71 -1.33
N THR A 83 -35.58 24.68 -1.82
CA THR A 83 -36.11 23.32 -1.95
C THR A 83 -36.41 22.67 -0.60
N SER A 84 -35.50 22.80 0.37
CA SER A 84 -35.74 22.30 1.74
C SER A 84 -36.94 22.98 2.40
N SER A 85 -37.05 24.30 2.30
CA SER A 85 -38.19 25.05 2.86
C SER A 85 -39.51 24.64 2.19
N ALA A 86 -39.52 24.49 0.87
CA ALA A 86 -40.70 24.07 0.10
C ALA A 86 -41.13 22.64 0.43
N LEU A 87 -40.19 21.69 0.56
CA LEU A 87 -40.49 20.30 0.95
C LEU A 87 -41.00 20.22 2.39
N ILE A 88 -40.37 20.91 3.34
CA ILE A 88 -40.82 20.93 4.73
C ILE A 88 -42.22 21.52 4.84
N TYR A 89 -42.49 22.63 4.16
CA TYR A 89 -43.81 23.26 4.15
C TYR A 89 -44.85 22.36 3.47
N GLY A 90 -44.52 21.80 2.30
CA GLY A 90 -45.39 20.88 1.57
C GLY A 90 -45.75 19.64 2.38
N SER A 91 -44.77 19.04 3.06
CA SER A 91 -44.98 17.90 3.96
C SER A 91 -45.86 18.28 5.15
N LYS A 92 -45.61 19.42 5.81
CA LYS A 92 -46.43 19.89 6.95
C LYS A 92 -47.88 20.21 6.57
N THR A 93 -48.10 20.64 5.33
CA THR A 93 -49.43 21.05 4.83
C THR A 93 -50.12 19.99 3.98
N ASN A 94 -49.52 18.82 3.78
CA ASN A 94 -49.96 17.80 2.82
C ASN A 94 -50.16 18.34 1.40
N ASN A 95 -49.37 19.35 1.00
CA ASN A 95 -49.42 19.91 -0.35
C ASN A 95 -48.56 19.08 -1.32
N THR A 96 -49.17 18.02 -1.86
CA THR A 96 -48.49 17.09 -2.78
C THR A 96 -47.99 17.75 -4.06
N ALA A 97 -48.72 18.74 -4.60
CA ALA A 97 -48.30 19.45 -5.81
C ALA A 97 -46.99 20.23 -5.59
N LEU A 98 -46.87 20.92 -4.45
CA LEU A 98 -45.64 21.63 -4.10
C LEU A 98 -44.46 20.67 -3.91
N MET A 99 -44.69 19.52 -3.27
CA MET A 99 -43.66 18.49 -3.11
C MET A 99 -43.19 17.95 -4.46
N GLN A 100 -44.12 17.64 -5.38
CA GLN A 100 -43.81 17.17 -6.73
C GLN A 100 -43.04 18.20 -7.55
N THR A 101 -43.46 19.46 -7.55
CA THR A 101 -42.72 20.57 -8.19
C THR A 101 -41.31 20.71 -7.60
N THR A 102 -41.15 20.54 -6.29
CA THR A 102 -39.85 20.64 -5.64
C THR A 102 -38.93 19.49 -6.02
N GLU A 103 -39.44 18.25 -6.05
CA GLU A 103 -38.70 17.07 -6.52
C GLU A 103 -38.30 17.20 -7.99
N SER A 104 -39.21 17.66 -8.85
CA SER A 104 -38.95 17.98 -10.26
C SER A 104 -37.83 19.01 -10.42
N THR A 105 -37.88 20.10 -9.65
CA THR A 105 -36.83 21.13 -9.62
C THR A 105 -35.46 20.55 -9.26
N ILE A 106 -35.39 19.68 -8.24
CA ILE A 106 -34.14 19.03 -7.83
C ILE A 106 -33.61 18.14 -8.96
N ASN A 107 -34.47 17.34 -9.59
CA ASN A 107 -34.08 16.46 -10.70
C ASN A 107 -33.56 17.25 -11.90
N LEU A 108 -34.22 18.35 -12.26
CA LEU A 108 -33.76 19.25 -13.32
C LEU A 108 -32.40 19.89 -12.99
N LEU A 109 -32.16 20.28 -11.73
CA LEU A 109 -30.85 20.75 -11.31
C LEU A 109 -29.77 19.66 -11.47
N MET A 110 -30.07 18.41 -11.09
CA MET A 110 -29.14 17.29 -11.27
C MET A 110 -28.85 17.02 -12.76
N ASP A 111 -29.87 17.17 -13.62
CA ASP A 111 -29.68 17.08 -15.07
C ASP A 111 -28.76 18.18 -15.60
N LYS A 112 -28.98 19.44 -15.18
CA LYS A 112 -28.08 20.55 -15.55
C LYS A 112 -26.65 20.32 -15.04
N ILE A 113 -26.45 19.79 -13.82
CA ILE A 113 -25.13 19.39 -13.28
C ILE A 113 -24.45 18.35 -14.16
N ASN A 114 -25.20 17.39 -14.71
CA ASN A 114 -24.62 16.39 -15.62
C ASN A 114 -24.31 16.96 -17.00
N ASN A 115 -25.19 17.80 -17.56
CA ASN A 115 -25.19 18.08 -18.99
C ASN A 115 -24.78 19.51 -19.37
N VAL A 116 -24.95 20.49 -18.49
CA VAL A 116 -24.82 21.92 -18.83
C VAL A 116 -23.62 22.57 -18.18
N PHE A 117 -23.40 22.39 -16.87
CA PHE A 117 -22.23 22.98 -16.20
C PHE A 117 -20.91 22.46 -16.79
N THR A 118 -19.85 23.26 -16.70
CA THR A 118 -18.52 22.92 -17.19
C THR A 118 -17.68 22.23 -16.12
N ASP A 119 -16.70 21.43 -16.53
CA ASP A 119 -15.80 20.73 -15.60
C ASP A 119 -15.01 21.73 -14.73
N SER A 120 -14.61 22.87 -15.29
CA SER A 120 -13.91 23.94 -14.55
C SER A 120 -14.76 24.49 -13.40
N GLN A 121 -16.07 24.68 -13.63
CA GLN A 121 -16.99 25.15 -12.59
C GLN A 121 -17.12 24.12 -11.46
N LEU A 122 -17.29 22.83 -11.82
CA LEU A 122 -17.48 21.75 -10.85
C LEU A 122 -16.20 21.46 -10.06
N LEU A 123 -15.04 21.48 -10.70
CA LEU A 123 -13.74 21.36 -10.02
C LEU A 123 -13.46 22.56 -9.12
N GLY A 124 -13.78 23.78 -9.58
CA GLY A 124 -13.68 24.99 -8.77
C GLY A 124 -14.61 24.94 -7.55
N LEU A 125 -15.81 24.38 -7.71
CA LEU A 125 -16.74 24.14 -6.60
C LEU A 125 -16.11 23.20 -5.57
N PHE A 126 -15.51 22.07 -5.98
CA PHE A 126 -14.81 21.17 -5.07
C PHE A 126 -13.60 21.83 -4.39
N SER A 127 -12.91 22.74 -5.08
CA SER A 127 -11.84 23.54 -4.47
C SER A 127 -12.39 24.42 -3.34
N ILE A 128 -13.51 25.10 -3.54
CA ILE A 128 -14.16 25.91 -2.48
C ILE A 128 -14.62 25.01 -1.32
N MET A 129 -15.28 23.90 -1.61
CA MET A 129 -15.78 22.96 -0.60
C MET A 129 -14.66 22.28 0.21
N SER A 130 -13.45 22.24 -0.34
CA SER A 130 -12.27 21.67 0.32
C SER A 130 -11.33 22.72 0.90
N ASP A 131 -11.72 24.01 0.91
CA ASP A 131 -10.87 25.13 1.36
C ASP A 131 -9.52 25.20 0.62
N GLY A 132 -9.56 25.00 -0.70
CA GLY A 132 -8.38 25.03 -1.56
C GLY A 132 -7.43 23.85 -1.37
N ALA A 133 -7.94 22.70 -0.91
CA ALA A 133 -7.12 21.51 -0.73
C ALA A 133 -6.46 21.06 -2.05
N ALA A 134 -5.31 20.42 -1.93
CA ALA A 134 -4.63 19.80 -3.04
C ALA A 134 -5.55 18.79 -3.74
N PRO A 135 -5.66 18.83 -5.09
CA PRO A 135 -6.49 17.90 -5.84
C PRO A 135 -6.14 16.43 -5.56
N GLY A 136 -7.17 15.60 -5.44
CA GLY A 136 -7.03 14.18 -5.14
C GLY A 136 -6.87 13.84 -3.65
N THR A 137 -6.90 14.83 -2.74
CA THR A 137 -6.85 14.62 -1.29
C THR A 137 -8.24 14.69 -0.64
N GLY A 138 -8.41 14.01 0.50
CA GLY A 138 -9.65 14.02 1.29
C GLY A 138 -10.87 13.49 0.54
N SER A 139 -10.68 12.59 -0.42
CA SER A 139 -11.75 12.06 -1.27
C SER A 139 -12.92 11.48 -0.48
N LYS A 140 -12.67 10.87 0.68
CA LYS A 140 -13.73 10.40 1.58
C LYS A 140 -14.55 11.53 2.17
N LYS A 141 -13.90 12.60 2.59
CA LYS A 141 -14.57 13.79 3.13
C LYS A 141 -15.32 14.51 2.01
N LEU A 142 -14.73 14.67 0.83
CA LEU A 142 -15.39 15.30 -0.32
C LEU A 142 -16.66 14.55 -0.73
N VAL A 143 -16.60 13.23 -0.88
CA VAL A 143 -17.77 12.40 -1.21
C VAL A 143 -18.85 12.55 -0.13
N LYS A 144 -18.48 12.58 1.15
CA LYS A 144 -19.42 12.82 2.25
C LYS A 144 -20.09 14.19 2.13
N ILE A 145 -19.32 15.25 1.87
CA ILE A 145 -19.85 16.61 1.69
C ILE A 145 -20.78 16.64 0.48
N CYS A 146 -20.46 15.96 -0.63
CA CYS A 146 -21.37 15.86 -1.77
C CYS A 146 -22.71 15.21 -1.39
N TYR A 147 -22.70 14.11 -0.62
CA TYR A 147 -23.93 13.49 -0.15
C TYR A 147 -24.72 14.38 0.82
N GLU A 148 -24.03 15.06 1.74
CA GLU A 148 -24.66 16.02 2.66
C GLU A 148 -25.27 17.21 1.90
N MET A 149 -24.60 17.67 0.83
CA MET A 149 -25.13 18.69 -0.06
C MET A 149 -26.39 18.20 -0.78
N LEU A 150 -26.39 16.97 -1.30
CA LEU A 150 -27.57 16.37 -1.91
C LEU A 150 -28.73 16.23 -0.90
N ALA A 151 -28.43 15.80 0.32
CA ALA A 151 -29.39 15.71 1.41
C ALA A 151 -29.97 17.09 1.79
N GLY A 152 -29.18 18.15 1.68
CA GLY A 152 -29.60 19.53 1.96
C GLY A 152 -30.78 19.98 1.09
N PHE A 153 -30.87 19.53 -0.17
CA PHE A 153 -32.03 19.83 -1.03
C PHE A 153 -33.33 19.19 -0.54
N LEU A 154 -33.23 18.10 0.23
CA LEU A 154 -34.38 17.32 0.68
C LEU A 154 -34.95 17.77 2.03
N GLY A 155 -34.28 18.70 2.72
CA GLY A 155 -34.74 19.24 4.01
C GLY A 155 -34.95 18.19 5.12
N GLY A 156 -34.36 16.99 4.97
CA GLY A 156 -34.57 15.85 5.89
C GLY A 156 -35.93 15.17 5.76
N VAL A 157 -36.79 15.56 4.81
CA VAL A 157 -38.11 14.95 4.56
C VAL A 157 -37.97 13.62 3.82
N LEU A 158 -37.00 13.53 2.91
CA LEU A 158 -36.68 12.31 2.16
C LEU A 158 -35.26 11.84 2.50
N PRO A 159 -35.02 10.52 2.52
CA PRO A 159 -33.68 10.00 2.78
C PRO A 159 -32.74 10.39 1.64
N ALA A 160 -31.51 10.81 1.96
CA ALA A 160 -30.49 11.23 0.98
C ALA A 160 -30.23 10.19 -0.13
N SER A 161 -30.52 8.92 0.13
CA SER A 161 -30.44 7.82 -0.84
C SER A 161 -31.45 7.90 -2.00
N THR A 162 -32.45 8.80 -1.94
CA THR A 162 -33.38 9.02 -3.06
C THR A 162 -32.72 9.74 -4.24
N ILE A 163 -31.63 10.48 -3.99
CA ILE A 163 -30.89 11.19 -5.04
C ILE A 163 -29.57 10.45 -5.30
N ALA A 164 -29.46 9.87 -6.50
CA ALA A 164 -28.20 9.31 -6.96
C ALA A 164 -27.17 10.43 -7.18
N LEU A 165 -25.91 10.20 -6.75
CA LEU A 165 -24.81 11.11 -7.06
C LEU A 165 -24.68 11.25 -8.59
N PRO A 166 -24.71 12.48 -9.15
CA PRO A 166 -24.53 12.70 -10.58
C PRO A 166 -23.26 12.00 -11.11
N ALA A 167 -23.41 11.19 -12.16
CA ALA A 167 -22.33 10.35 -12.70
C ALA A 167 -21.12 11.18 -13.16
N ARG A 168 -21.36 12.41 -13.63
CA ARG A 168 -20.29 13.34 -14.01
C ARG A 168 -19.47 13.81 -12.81
N LEU A 169 -20.11 14.12 -11.68
CA LEU A 169 -19.40 14.48 -10.44
C LEU A 169 -18.55 13.31 -9.94
N ALA A 170 -19.11 12.11 -9.95
CA ALA A 170 -18.37 10.87 -9.64
C ALA A 170 -17.11 10.73 -10.50
N THR A 171 -17.25 10.97 -11.81
CA THR A 171 -16.16 10.86 -12.79
C THR A 171 -15.10 11.94 -12.58
N LEU A 172 -15.50 13.18 -12.32
CA LEU A 172 -14.60 14.30 -12.05
C LEU A 172 -13.82 14.12 -10.75
N ILE A 173 -14.48 13.71 -9.67
CA ILE A 173 -13.79 13.39 -8.41
C ILE A 173 -12.76 12.29 -8.69
N GLY A 174 -13.16 11.22 -9.38
CA GLY A 174 -12.29 10.12 -9.75
C GLY A 174 -11.09 10.53 -10.62
N SER A 175 -11.27 11.48 -11.53
CA SER A 175 -10.22 11.93 -12.45
C SER A 175 -9.13 12.74 -11.76
N THR A 176 -9.47 13.43 -10.66
CA THR A 176 -8.51 14.21 -9.84
C THR A 176 -7.70 13.35 -8.87
N LEU A 177 -8.11 12.10 -8.61
CA LEU A 177 -7.39 11.23 -7.70
C LEU A 177 -5.96 10.96 -8.20
N GLY A 178 -5.05 10.75 -7.25
CA GLY A 178 -3.69 10.33 -7.57
C GLY A 178 -3.69 8.99 -8.30
N SER A 179 -2.85 8.88 -9.33
CA SER A 179 -2.57 7.60 -9.99
C SER A 179 -1.96 6.64 -8.98
N MET A 180 -2.42 5.39 -8.98
CA MET A 180 -1.89 4.35 -8.12
C MET A 180 -1.48 3.14 -8.96
N PHE A 181 -0.46 2.42 -8.52
CA PHE A 181 0.03 1.25 -9.25
C PHE A 181 -1.05 0.17 -9.34
N GLY A 182 -1.48 -0.15 -10.56
CA GLY A 182 -2.59 -1.05 -10.83
C GLY A 182 -3.95 -0.39 -11.01
N ASP A 183 -4.04 0.93 -10.90
CA ASP A 183 -5.26 1.74 -11.06
C ASP A 183 -6.41 1.34 -10.09
N TYR A 184 -7.44 2.17 -10.09
CA TYR A 184 -8.72 1.92 -9.44
C TYR A 184 -9.46 0.82 -10.21
N PRO A 185 -9.85 -0.29 -9.55
CA PRO A 185 -10.37 -1.46 -10.24
C PRO A 185 -11.74 -1.20 -10.86
N THR A 186 -11.98 -1.85 -12.00
CA THR A 186 -13.26 -1.84 -12.72
C THR A 186 -13.79 -3.26 -12.86
N SER A 187 -14.96 -3.46 -13.47
CA SER A 187 -15.48 -4.81 -13.73
C SER A 187 -14.49 -5.72 -14.48
N LYS A 188 -13.52 -5.17 -15.22
CA LYS A 188 -12.44 -5.91 -15.90
C LYS A 188 -11.43 -6.55 -14.93
N ASP A 189 -11.34 -6.07 -13.69
CA ASP A 189 -10.44 -6.58 -12.66
C ASP A 189 -10.95 -7.84 -11.96
N ILE A 190 -12.24 -8.19 -12.13
CA ILE A 190 -12.88 -9.30 -11.42
C ILE A 190 -12.18 -10.64 -11.73
N VAL A 191 -12.03 -10.96 -13.02
CA VAL A 191 -11.46 -12.22 -13.48
C VAL A 191 -9.98 -12.37 -13.08
N PRO A 192 -9.06 -11.43 -13.41
CA PRO A 192 -7.66 -11.58 -13.04
C PRO A 192 -7.47 -11.62 -11.51
N SER A 193 -8.20 -10.81 -10.75
CA SER A 193 -8.14 -10.88 -9.28
C SER A 193 -8.59 -12.24 -8.76
N ALA A 194 -9.67 -12.83 -9.29
CA ALA A 194 -10.14 -14.14 -8.87
C ALA A 194 -9.13 -15.27 -9.15
N ILE A 195 -8.43 -15.20 -10.29
CA ILE A 195 -7.35 -16.13 -10.63
C ILE A 195 -6.24 -16.04 -9.58
N PHE A 196 -5.76 -14.84 -9.25
CA PHE A 196 -4.69 -14.68 -8.26
C PHE A 196 -5.15 -15.02 -6.84
N VAL A 197 -6.41 -14.79 -6.47
CA VAL A 197 -6.98 -15.32 -5.22
C VAL A 197 -6.80 -16.84 -5.17
N GLY A 198 -7.18 -17.57 -6.22
CA GLY A 198 -7.02 -19.02 -6.29
C GLY A 198 -5.56 -19.47 -6.19
N ILE A 199 -4.67 -18.84 -6.96
CA ILE A 199 -3.24 -19.17 -6.99
C ILE A 199 -2.59 -18.95 -5.62
N PHE A 200 -2.76 -17.77 -5.01
CA PHE A 200 -2.14 -17.48 -3.72
C PHE A 200 -2.78 -18.27 -2.57
N PHE A 201 -4.05 -18.64 -2.68
CA PHE A 201 -4.67 -19.57 -1.73
C PHE A 201 -4.00 -20.95 -1.77
N ILE A 202 -3.75 -21.49 -2.98
CA ILE A 202 -3.00 -22.74 -3.15
C ILE A 202 -1.60 -22.62 -2.56
N PHE A 203 -0.89 -21.51 -2.80
CA PHE A 203 0.43 -21.29 -2.19
C PHE A 203 0.39 -21.23 -0.66
N ALA A 204 -0.62 -20.59 -0.08
CA ALA A 204 -0.80 -20.59 1.37
C ALA A 204 -0.96 -22.02 1.93
N LEU A 205 -1.76 -22.87 1.25
CA LEU A 205 -1.93 -24.27 1.63
C LEU A 205 -0.64 -25.08 1.47
N VAL A 206 0.07 -24.93 0.35
CA VAL A 206 1.32 -25.68 0.08
C VAL A 206 2.43 -25.29 1.04
N HIS A 207 2.69 -23.99 1.23
CA HIS A 207 3.68 -23.53 2.21
C HIS A 207 3.30 -23.90 3.64
N GLY A 208 2.00 -23.88 3.96
CA GLY A 208 1.47 -24.30 5.24
C GLY A 208 1.68 -25.79 5.50
N TYR A 209 1.42 -26.63 4.50
CA TYR A 209 1.70 -28.06 4.57
C TYR A 209 3.20 -28.35 4.73
N ILE A 210 4.06 -27.68 3.95
CA ILE A 210 5.52 -27.81 4.07
C ILE A 210 5.97 -27.43 5.49
N TRP A 211 5.49 -26.30 6.01
CA TRP A 211 5.83 -25.83 7.35
C TRP A 211 5.37 -26.80 8.44
N LEU A 212 4.11 -27.24 8.40
CA LEU A 212 3.55 -28.19 9.37
C LEU A 212 4.33 -29.50 9.37
N LYS A 213 4.61 -30.05 8.18
CA LYS A 213 5.32 -31.32 8.04
C LYS A 213 6.76 -31.20 8.51
N ASN A 214 7.48 -30.15 8.14
CA ASN A 214 8.83 -29.89 8.60
C ASN A 214 8.89 -29.70 10.13
N ARG A 215 7.95 -28.93 10.70
CA ARG A 215 7.84 -28.72 12.15
C ARG A 215 7.57 -30.03 12.90
N SER A 216 6.69 -30.88 12.38
CA SER A 216 6.36 -32.20 12.98
C SER A 216 7.54 -33.17 13.04
N ARG A 217 8.62 -32.88 12.29
CA ARG A 217 9.83 -33.70 12.17
C ARG A 217 11.06 -33.04 12.79
N GLY A 218 10.89 -31.92 13.49
CA GLY A 218 11.98 -31.18 14.15
C GLY A 218 12.76 -30.24 13.22
N HIS A 219 12.41 -30.15 11.92
CA HIS A 219 13.07 -29.28 10.94
C HIS A 219 12.41 -27.89 10.91
N LYS A 220 12.88 -26.94 11.72
CA LYS A 220 12.20 -25.64 11.88
C LYS A 220 12.65 -24.58 10.86
N PHE A 221 11.96 -24.49 9.73
CA PHE A 221 12.16 -23.42 8.75
C PHE A 221 11.05 -22.35 8.85
N HIS A 222 11.23 -21.36 9.74
CA HIS A 222 10.21 -20.33 10.03
C HIS A 222 9.85 -19.44 8.82
N HIS A 223 10.72 -19.31 7.82
CA HIS A 223 10.45 -18.52 6.62
C HIS A 223 9.29 -19.09 5.79
N SER A 224 9.02 -20.39 5.85
CA SER A 224 7.80 -20.97 5.25
C SER A 224 6.52 -20.40 5.87
N LEU A 225 6.52 -20.09 7.16
CA LEU A 225 5.38 -19.43 7.81
C LEU A 225 5.21 -17.99 7.31
N GLY A 226 6.32 -17.28 7.07
CA GLY A 226 6.31 -15.97 6.42
C GLY A 226 5.68 -16.01 5.03
N LEU A 227 5.99 -17.04 4.23
CA LEU A 227 5.38 -17.26 2.92
C LEU A 227 3.87 -17.57 2.99
N VAL A 228 3.40 -18.28 4.03
CA VAL A 228 1.97 -18.47 4.29
C VAL A 228 1.30 -17.12 4.57
N PHE A 229 1.85 -16.34 5.51
CA PHE A 229 1.32 -15.03 5.88
C PHE A 229 1.23 -14.09 4.67
N TYR A 230 2.32 -13.97 3.92
CA TYR A 230 2.39 -13.22 2.68
C TYR A 230 1.32 -13.67 1.66
N SER A 231 1.14 -14.99 1.48
CA SER A 231 0.16 -15.53 0.53
C SER A 231 -1.28 -15.22 0.94
N ILE A 232 -1.58 -15.28 2.24
CA ILE A 232 -2.89 -14.88 2.79
C ILE A 232 -3.12 -13.38 2.56
N MET A 233 -2.11 -12.53 2.74
CA MET A 233 -2.25 -11.10 2.44
C MET A 233 -2.60 -10.87 0.96
N ARG A 234 -1.96 -11.59 0.03
CA ARG A 234 -2.30 -11.54 -1.40
C ARG A 234 -3.74 -11.97 -1.68
N VAL A 235 -4.20 -13.05 -1.06
CA VAL A 235 -5.60 -13.51 -1.15
C VAL A 235 -6.56 -12.42 -0.70
N ILE A 236 -6.33 -11.82 0.48
CA ILE A 236 -7.18 -10.75 1.00
C ILE A 236 -7.14 -9.53 0.09
N GLY A 237 -5.96 -9.11 -0.37
CA GLY A 237 -5.78 -7.95 -1.24
C GLY A 237 -6.56 -8.06 -2.55
N PHE A 238 -6.41 -9.18 -3.27
CA PHE A 238 -7.13 -9.42 -4.52
C PHE A 238 -8.63 -9.68 -4.30
N ALA A 239 -9.03 -10.36 -3.23
CA ALA A 239 -10.44 -10.56 -2.90
C ALA A 239 -11.15 -9.21 -2.63
N LEU A 240 -10.53 -8.33 -1.86
CA LEU A 240 -11.06 -6.98 -1.62
C LEU A 240 -11.05 -6.13 -2.88
N ARG A 241 -10.10 -6.36 -3.81
CA ARG A 241 -10.08 -5.68 -5.12
C ARG A 241 -11.29 -6.05 -5.98
N ILE A 242 -11.76 -7.31 -5.91
CA ILE A 242 -13.02 -7.75 -6.55
C ILE A 242 -14.24 -7.05 -5.93
N VAL A 243 -14.26 -6.85 -4.61
CA VAL A 243 -15.36 -6.14 -3.95
C VAL A 243 -15.34 -4.66 -4.34
N TRP A 244 -14.15 -4.06 -4.36
CA TRP A 244 -13.97 -2.66 -4.74
C TRP A 244 -14.40 -2.40 -6.20
N SER A 245 -14.13 -3.31 -7.13
CA SER A 245 -14.54 -3.15 -8.53
C SER A 245 -16.06 -3.08 -8.74
N LYS A 246 -16.85 -3.68 -7.84
CA LYS A 246 -18.31 -3.64 -7.87
C LYS A 246 -18.88 -2.39 -7.20
N HIS A 247 -18.13 -1.78 -6.29
CA HIS A 247 -18.55 -0.64 -5.48
C HIS A 247 -17.47 0.45 -5.46
N GLY A 248 -17.38 1.24 -6.54
CA GLY A 248 -16.31 2.25 -6.69
C GLY A 248 -16.20 3.27 -5.55
N PHE A 249 -17.30 3.52 -4.83
CA PHE A 249 -17.37 4.43 -3.67
C PHE A 249 -17.17 3.76 -2.31
N ALA A 250 -16.87 2.46 -2.25
CA ALA A 250 -16.53 1.77 -1.01
C ALA A 250 -15.09 2.11 -0.58
N LEU A 251 -14.85 3.37 -0.18
CA LEU A 251 -13.51 3.90 0.09
C LEU A 251 -12.77 3.17 1.20
N ASN A 252 -13.48 2.61 2.18
CA ASN A 252 -12.85 1.77 3.21
C ASN A 252 -12.29 0.47 2.60
N VAL A 253 -13.04 -0.17 1.69
CA VAL A 253 -12.59 -1.38 0.99
C VAL A 253 -11.41 -1.04 0.08
N ALA A 254 -11.44 0.12 -0.59
CA ALA A 254 -10.35 0.61 -1.42
C ALA A 254 -9.02 0.71 -0.65
N ILE A 255 -9.04 1.37 0.51
CA ILE A 255 -7.84 1.53 1.35
C ILE A 255 -7.28 0.17 1.75
N VAL A 256 -8.15 -0.70 2.28
CA VAL A 256 -7.72 -2.00 2.81
C VAL A 256 -7.21 -2.89 1.67
N SER A 257 -7.88 -2.91 0.52
CA SER A 257 -7.41 -3.63 -0.68
C SER A 257 -6.01 -3.16 -1.09
N THR A 258 -5.80 -1.85 -1.23
CA THR A 258 -4.49 -1.29 -1.61
C THR A 258 -3.40 -1.68 -0.61
N ILE A 259 -3.66 -1.58 0.70
CA ILE A 259 -2.67 -1.99 1.72
C ILE A 259 -2.29 -3.47 1.56
N PHE A 260 -3.27 -4.36 1.43
CA PHE A 260 -3.00 -5.80 1.30
C PHE A 260 -2.41 -6.20 -0.06
N VAL A 261 -2.53 -5.37 -1.10
CA VAL A 261 -1.82 -5.57 -2.39
C VAL A 261 -0.40 -5.00 -2.33
N VAL A 262 -0.18 -3.93 -1.57
CA VAL A 262 1.10 -3.22 -1.51
C VAL A 262 2.07 -3.83 -0.48
N VAL A 263 1.64 -4.06 0.76
CA VAL A 263 2.53 -4.52 1.82
C VAL A 263 3.26 -5.83 1.49
N PRO A 264 2.63 -6.83 0.83
CA PRO A 264 3.33 -8.07 0.50
C PRO A 264 4.55 -7.90 -0.42
N THR A 265 4.66 -6.80 -1.17
CA THR A 265 5.76 -6.59 -2.13
C THR A 265 7.12 -6.51 -1.46
N VAL A 266 7.17 -6.17 -0.17
CA VAL A 266 8.43 -6.09 0.58
C VAL A 266 8.85 -7.42 1.20
N LEU A 267 7.92 -8.37 1.36
CA LEU A 267 8.16 -9.60 2.11
C LEU A 267 9.04 -10.58 1.33
N LEU A 268 8.85 -10.71 0.01
CA LEU A 268 9.70 -11.59 -0.81
C LEU A 268 11.13 -11.04 -1.02
N PRO A 269 11.35 -9.75 -1.32
CA PRO A 269 12.69 -9.17 -1.31
C PRO A 269 13.40 -9.35 0.02
N SER A 270 12.69 -9.15 1.14
CA SER A 270 13.22 -9.40 2.50
C SER A 270 13.62 -10.86 2.70
N LEU A 271 12.80 -11.81 2.24
CA LEU A 271 13.16 -13.22 2.26
C LEU A 271 14.43 -13.49 1.45
N ASN A 272 14.51 -12.96 0.22
CA ASN A 272 15.69 -13.15 -0.61
C ASN A 272 16.96 -12.55 -0.01
N LEU A 273 16.86 -11.43 0.70
CA LEU A 273 17.98 -10.88 1.47
C LEU A 273 18.45 -11.86 2.57
N ILE A 274 17.52 -12.47 3.30
CA ILE A 274 17.85 -13.50 4.31
C ILE A 274 18.51 -14.72 3.64
N LEU A 275 17.98 -15.18 2.51
CA LEU A 275 18.55 -16.32 1.78
C LEU A 275 19.94 -15.99 1.23
N ALA A 276 20.16 -14.76 0.77
CA ALA A 276 21.43 -14.28 0.24
C ALA A 276 22.48 -14.22 1.34
N GLN A 277 22.10 -13.68 2.51
CA GLN A 277 22.94 -13.68 3.69
C GLN A 277 23.33 -15.11 4.09
N ARG A 278 22.37 -16.05 4.12
CA ARG A 278 22.65 -17.46 4.45
C ARG A 278 23.62 -18.11 3.47
N TYR A 279 23.47 -17.85 2.18
CA TYR A 279 24.39 -18.33 1.16
C TYR A 279 25.79 -17.70 1.30
N PHE A 280 25.84 -16.39 1.54
CA PHE A 280 27.08 -15.66 1.76
C PHE A 280 27.83 -16.18 3.00
N THR A 281 27.14 -16.39 4.13
CA THR A 281 27.76 -16.97 5.35
C THR A 281 28.27 -18.39 5.12
N TRP A 282 27.65 -19.18 4.24
CA TRP A 282 28.19 -20.49 3.89
C TRP A 282 29.46 -20.41 3.05
N MET A 283 29.53 -19.47 2.09
CA MET A 283 30.75 -19.25 1.29
C MET A 283 31.88 -18.60 2.09
N HIS A 284 31.54 -17.67 2.99
CA HIS A 284 32.46 -16.88 3.79
C HIS A 284 32.02 -16.83 5.26
N PRO A 285 32.25 -17.90 6.04
CA PRO A 285 31.82 -17.96 7.43
C PRO A 285 32.37 -16.80 8.28
N SER A 286 33.62 -16.39 8.07
CA SER A 286 34.23 -15.30 8.86
C SER A 286 33.52 -13.95 8.72
N TYR A 287 33.22 -13.55 7.48
CA TYR A 287 32.53 -12.30 7.21
C TYR A 287 31.02 -12.41 7.48
N GLY A 288 30.40 -13.51 7.04
CA GLY A 288 28.97 -13.70 7.15
C GLY A 288 28.48 -13.98 8.57
N SER A 289 29.35 -14.39 9.50
CA SER A 289 29.02 -14.53 10.92
C SER A 289 29.40 -13.32 11.76
N HIS A 290 30.05 -12.32 11.18
CA HIS A 290 30.49 -11.16 11.91
C HIS A 290 29.28 -10.38 12.44
N TRP A 291 29.38 -9.83 13.66
CA TRP A 291 28.24 -9.15 14.29
C TRP A 291 27.73 -7.95 13.46
N LEU A 292 28.63 -7.22 12.78
CA LEU A 292 28.26 -6.14 11.85
C LEU A 292 27.33 -6.62 10.73
N MET A 293 27.53 -7.83 10.20
CA MET A 293 26.68 -8.38 9.14
C MET A 293 25.26 -8.65 9.66
N TYR A 294 25.14 -9.19 10.88
CA TYR A 294 23.82 -9.38 11.50
C TYR A 294 23.17 -8.04 11.84
N ALA A 295 23.91 -7.11 12.47
CA ALA A 295 23.41 -5.78 12.80
C ALA A 295 22.93 -5.01 11.57
N PHE A 296 23.67 -5.08 10.46
CA PHE A 296 23.28 -4.46 9.19
C PHE A 296 21.97 -5.05 8.63
N ASN A 297 21.85 -6.38 8.59
CA ASN A 297 20.63 -7.03 8.10
C ASN A 297 19.42 -6.78 9.02
N ASP A 298 19.61 -6.87 10.34
CA ASP A 298 18.55 -6.58 11.32
C ASP A 298 18.08 -5.12 11.23
N TYR A 299 19.02 -4.18 11.05
CA TYR A 299 18.70 -2.77 10.81
C TYR A 299 17.87 -2.59 9.54
N LEU A 300 18.27 -3.24 8.43
CA LEU A 300 17.48 -3.23 7.22
C LEU A 300 16.07 -3.72 7.55
N TYR A 301 15.89 -4.95 8.07
CA TYR A 301 14.56 -5.53 8.36
C TYR A 301 13.68 -4.64 9.23
N PHE A 302 14.27 -3.97 10.23
CA PHE A 302 13.56 -3.01 11.07
C PHE A 302 13.08 -1.78 10.31
N LEU A 303 13.89 -1.23 9.38
CA LEU A 303 13.46 -0.12 8.52
C LEU A 303 12.22 -0.47 7.72
N VAL A 304 12.06 -1.71 7.24
CA VAL A 304 10.87 -2.08 6.46
C VAL A 304 9.59 -1.96 7.28
N VAL A 305 9.61 -2.40 8.53
CA VAL A 305 8.44 -2.26 9.40
C VAL A 305 8.06 -0.79 9.56
N ILE A 306 9.05 0.08 9.79
CA ILE A 306 8.84 1.53 9.91
C ILE A 306 8.24 2.10 8.61
N PHE A 307 8.88 1.86 7.46
CA PHE A 307 8.45 2.44 6.19
C PHE A 307 7.10 1.90 5.72
N VAL A 308 6.77 0.63 5.99
CA VAL A 308 5.44 0.06 5.75
C VAL A 308 4.39 0.80 6.58
N LEU A 309 4.62 0.97 7.88
CA LEU A 309 3.69 1.70 8.76
C LEU A 309 3.52 3.15 8.30
N MET A 310 4.61 3.84 7.99
CA MET A 310 4.57 5.23 7.48
C MET A 310 3.82 5.34 6.15
N THR A 311 3.98 4.38 5.23
CA THR A 311 3.27 4.33 3.95
C THR A 311 1.76 4.13 4.14
N ILE A 312 1.37 3.25 5.07
CA ILE A 312 -0.04 3.02 5.42
C ILE A 312 -0.66 4.31 5.98
N VAL A 313 0.04 4.99 6.89
CA VAL A 313 -0.41 6.26 7.47
C VAL A 313 -0.49 7.34 6.38
N ALA A 314 0.55 7.52 5.56
CA ALA A 314 0.57 8.49 4.47
C ALA A 314 -0.60 8.30 3.49
N SER A 315 -0.84 7.05 3.05
CA SER A 315 -1.96 6.71 2.15
C SER A 315 -3.31 6.98 2.81
N SER A 316 -3.45 6.64 4.10
CA SER A 316 -4.68 6.91 4.87
C SER A 316 -4.93 8.41 5.02
N VAL A 317 -3.88 9.19 5.26
CA VAL A 317 -3.97 10.65 5.42
C VAL A 317 -4.43 11.31 4.13
N GLN A 318 -3.88 10.91 2.98
CA GLN A 318 -4.28 11.42 1.65
C GLN A 318 -5.78 11.22 1.37
N ILE A 319 -6.37 10.09 1.79
CA ILE A 319 -7.77 9.77 1.48
C ILE A 319 -8.76 10.40 2.48
N ASN A 320 -8.39 10.50 3.76
CA ASN A 320 -9.31 10.94 4.81
C ASN A 320 -9.29 12.46 5.05
N TYR A 321 -8.17 13.14 4.75
CA TYR A 321 -7.99 14.55 5.09
C TYR A 321 -7.74 15.41 3.85
N PHE A 322 -8.29 16.62 3.87
CA PHE A 322 -7.90 17.69 2.96
C PHE A 322 -6.51 18.17 3.33
N LEU A 323 -5.59 18.16 2.36
CA LEU A 323 -4.20 18.53 2.59
C LEU A 323 -3.85 19.75 1.75
N SER A 324 -3.00 20.62 2.27
CA SER A 324 -2.33 21.60 1.43
C SER A 324 -1.34 20.92 0.48
N GLN A 325 -0.98 21.59 -0.61
CA GLN A 325 -0.02 21.05 -1.59
C GLN A 325 1.30 20.59 -0.94
N LYS A 326 1.78 21.35 0.05
CA LYS A 326 2.98 21.00 0.83
C LYS A 326 2.82 19.66 1.56
N HIS A 327 1.74 19.50 2.33
CA HIS A 327 1.51 18.26 3.10
C HIS A 327 1.22 17.07 2.18
N TYR A 328 0.54 17.28 1.06
CA TYR A 328 0.35 16.23 0.06
C TYR A 328 1.70 15.75 -0.50
N MET A 329 2.61 16.67 -0.85
CA MET A 329 3.95 16.29 -1.30
C MET A 329 4.76 15.55 -0.23
N MET A 330 4.67 15.95 1.04
CA MET A 330 5.30 15.21 2.15
C MET A 330 4.82 13.76 2.21
N THR A 331 3.51 13.51 2.08
CA THR A 331 2.99 12.13 2.06
C THR A 331 3.49 11.33 0.87
N LYS A 332 3.67 11.95 -0.30
CA LYS A 332 4.26 11.28 -1.47
C LYS A 332 5.73 10.94 -1.27
N GLN A 333 6.51 11.84 -0.69
CA GLN A 333 7.92 11.61 -0.36
C GLN A 333 8.11 10.41 0.60
N VAL A 334 7.19 10.23 1.56
CA VAL A 334 7.19 9.04 2.42
C VAL A 334 6.98 7.75 1.61
N ILE A 335 6.04 7.75 0.68
CA ILE A 335 5.74 6.60 -0.19
C ILE A 335 6.92 6.31 -1.13
N GLU A 336 7.54 7.34 -1.69
CA GLU A 336 8.76 7.25 -2.53
C GLU A 336 9.93 6.66 -1.74
N ALA A 337 10.21 7.18 -0.53
CA ALA A 337 11.28 6.70 0.33
C ALA A 337 11.07 5.22 0.69
N ALA A 338 9.83 4.82 1.02
CA ALA A 338 9.50 3.43 1.26
C ALA A 338 9.78 2.54 0.03
N ALA A 339 9.42 2.99 -1.17
CA ALA A 339 9.69 2.24 -2.40
C ALA A 339 11.20 2.12 -2.70
N VAL A 340 11.98 3.19 -2.47
CA VAL A 340 13.45 3.14 -2.59
C VAL A 340 14.06 2.15 -1.61
N VAL A 341 13.56 2.09 -0.37
CA VAL A 341 14.02 1.11 0.61
C VAL A 341 13.78 -0.31 0.13
N VAL A 342 12.62 -0.63 -0.46
CA VAL A 342 12.39 -1.98 -1.04
C VAL A 342 13.40 -2.29 -2.15
N VAL A 343 13.72 -1.32 -3.00
CA VAL A 343 14.74 -1.51 -4.06
C VAL A 343 16.12 -1.77 -3.46
N ILE A 344 16.49 -1.07 -2.39
CA ILE A 344 17.76 -1.27 -1.67
C ILE A 344 17.89 -2.72 -1.19
N TYR A 345 16.81 -3.36 -0.74
CA TYR A 345 16.84 -4.76 -0.32
C TYR A 345 17.19 -5.72 -1.44
N SER A 346 16.55 -5.53 -2.58
CA SER A 346 16.83 -6.32 -3.78
C SER A 346 18.27 -6.09 -4.26
N VAL A 347 18.77 -4.84 -4.20
CA VAL A 347 20.19 -4.53 -4.50
C VAL A 347 21.13 -5.17 -3.49
N CYS A 348 20.87 -5.08 -2.18
CA CYS A 348 21.67 -5.73 -1.14
C CYS A 348 21.74 -7.25 -1.33
N SER A 349 20.63 -7.87 -1.73
CA SER A 349 20.57 -9.29 -2.07
C SER A 349 21.50 -9.61 -3.25
N VAL A 350 21.44 -8.81 -4.33
CA VAL A 350 22.33 -8.93 -5.49
C VAL A 350 23.80 -8.75 -5.08
N CYS A 351 24.12 -7.76 -4.24
CA CYS A 351 25.48 -7.53 -3.76
C CYS A 351 26.00 -8.72 -2.95
N LEU A 352 25.22 -9.29 -2.03
CA LEU A 352 25.63 -10.46 -1.25
C LEU A 352 25.88 -11.68 -2.14
N ILE A 353 25.03 -11.89 -3.16
CA ILE A 353 25.21 -12.96 -4.13
C ILE A 353 26.49 -12.73 -4.95
N ALA A 354 26.71 -11.51 -5.46
CA ALA A 354 27.91 -11.17 -6.22
C ALA A 354 29.19 -11.30 -5.38
N PHE A 355 29.19 -10.83 -4.13
CA PHE A 355 30.33 -10.99 -3.24
C PHE A 355 30.61 -12.46 -2.94
N SER A 356 29.58 -13.30 -2.80
CA SER A 356 29.77 -14.73 -2.61
C SER A 356 30.44 -15.45 -3.78
N THR A 357 30.41 -14.86 -4.99
CA THR A 357 31.05 -15.43 -6.18
C THR A 357 32.41 -14.83 -6.49
N PHE A 358 32.59 -13.52 -6.28
CA PHE A 358 33.79 -12.80 -6.71
C PHE A 358 34.84 -12.63 -5.62
N VAL A 359 34.45 -12.66 -4.34
CA VAL A 359 35.41 -12.55 -3.24
C VAL A 359 36.07 -13.91 -3.03
N PRO A 360 37.41 -14.02 -3.13
CA PRO A 360 38.09 -15.27 -2.87
C PRO A 360 38.00 -15.62 -1.38
N ARG A 361 38.01 -16.91 -1.08
CA ARG A 361 37.96 -17.39 0.31
C ARG A 361 39.28 -17.09 1.01
N THR A 362 39.20 -16.63 2.25
CA THR A 362 40.37 -16.30 3.05
C THR A 362 40.92 -17.55 3.72
N SER A 363 42.22 -17.62 4.02
CA SER A 363 42.81 -18.73 4.81
C SER A 363 42.17 -18.87 6.20
N LYS A 364 41.58 -17.79 6.73
CA LYS A 364 40.78 -17.80 7.96
C LYS A 364 39.50 -18.63 7.80
N ASP A 365 38.83 -18.56 6.64
CA ASP A 365 37.57 -19.29 6.40
C ASP A 365 37.77 -20.80 6.48
N LYS A 366 38.91 -21.30 6.02
CA LYS A 366 39.24 -22.75 6.03
C LYS A 366 39.39 -23.33 7.43
N LYS A 367 39.80 -22.51 8.40
CA LYS A 367 40.08 -22.93 9.79
C LYS A 367 38.85 -22.85 10.70
N ILE A 368 37.74 -22.28 10.22
CA ILE A 368 36.55 -22.13 11.04
C ILE A 368 35.76 -23.44 11.01
N LYS A 369 35.57 -24.03 12.19
CA LYS A 369 34.62 -25.13 12.39
C LYS A 369 33.21 -24.67 12.10
N THR A 370 32.48 -25.43 11.28
CA THR A 370 31.07 -25.13 11.00
C THR A 370 30.15 -26.32 11.27
N PHE A 371 28.90 -25.99 11.58
CA PHE A 371 27.83 -26.96 11.78
C PHE A 371 26.79 -26.84 10.65
N GLN A 372 26.60 -27.95 9.94
CA GLN A 372 25.69 -28.09 8.80
C GLN A 372 24.58 -29.10 9.11
N ALA A 373 23.48 -29.02 8.35
CA ALA A 373 22.37 -29.95 8.47
C ALA A 373 22.63 -31.27 7.73
N SER A 374 23.58 -32.07 8.23
CA SER A 374 24.04 -33.35 7.66
C SER A 374 22.94 -34.40 7.46
N TRP A 375 21.82 -34.27 8.17
CA TRP A 375 20.62 -35.10 8.05
C TRP A 375 19.76 -34.80 6.80
N VAL A 376 20.01 -33.68 6.11
CA VAL A 376 19.34 -33.38 4.84
C VAL A 376 20.10 -34.11 3.74
N LYS A 377 19.54 -35.22 3.24
CA LYS A 377 20.19 -36.06 2.22
C LYS A 377 19.76 -35.75 0.78
N SER A 378 18.65 -35.04 0.57
CA SER A 378 18.18 -34.65 -0.77
C SER A 378 17.46 -33.30 -0.75
N PHE A 379 17.49 -32.59 -1.87
CA PHE A 379 16.64 -31.40 -2.13
C PHE A 379 15.46 -31.73 -3.07
N GLY A 380 15.18 -33.01 -3.28
CA GLY A 380 14.08 -33.46 -4.12
C GLY A 380 12.72 -32.98 -3.59
N PHE A 381 11.82 -32.65 -4.50
CA PHE A 381 10.48 -32.16 -4.17
C PHE A 381 9.73 -33.07 -3.19
N THR A 382 9.86 -34.39 -3.35
CA THR A 382 9.18 -35.42 -2.53
C THR A 382 9.95 -35.83 -1.27
N TYR A 383 11.18 -35.34 -1.08
CA TYR A 383 12.03 -35.74 0.05
C TYR A 383 11.61 -35.09 1.37
N TRP A 384 11.74 -35.84 2.47
CA TRP A 384 11.52 -35.34 3.82
C TRP A 384 12.59 -35.88 4.77
N VAL A 385 13.12 -35.00 5.62
CA VAL A 385 14.12 -35.29 6.65
C VAL A 385 13.62 -36.37 7.63
N ALA A 386 14.46 -37.24 8.18
CA ALA A 386 14.05 -38.20 9.21
C ALA A 386 13.51 -37.47 10.47
N LYS A 387 12.56 -38.08 11.17
CA LYS A 387 11.93 -37.42 12.34
C LYS A 387 12.97 -37.22 13.44
N ASP A 388 13.05 -36.02 13.99
CA ASP A 388 13.94 -35.63 15.09
C ASP A 388 15.45 -35.71 14.81
N ALA A 389 15.85 -35.99 13.56
CA ALA A 389 17.25 -36.07 13.15
C ALA A 389 18.06 -34.77 13.39
N ALA A 390 17.41 -33.61 13.30
CA ALA A 390 18.04 -32.33 13.62
C ALA A 390 18.41 -32.20 15.11
N LYS A 391 17.60 -32.81 15.99
CA LYS A 391 17.83 -32.81 17.43
C LYS A 391 18.95 -33.80 17.77
N GLU A 392 18.86 -35.02 17.23
CA GLU A 392 19.88 -36.06 17.39
C GLU A 392 21.25 -35.57 16.94
N ALA A 393 21.34 -34.95 15.75
CA ALA A 393 22.58 -34.39 15.24
C ALA A 393 23.13 -33.24 16.10
N ALA A 394 22.27 -32.46 16.76
CA ALA A 394 22.71 -31.39 17.65
C ALA A 394 23.18 -31.91 19.02
N GLU A 395 22.62 -33.02 19.50
CA GLU A 395 23.02 -33.69 20.75
C GLU A 395 24.32 -34.48 20.59
N ALA A 396 24.61 -34.96 19.37
CA ALA A 396 25.88 -35.63 19.04
C ALA A 396 27.08 -34.67 18.94
N VAL A 397 26.86 -33.35 18.91
CA VAL A 397 27.96 -32.37 18.79
C VAL A 397 28.78 -32.31 20.09
N PRO A 398 30.10 -32.55 20.04
CA PRO A 398 30.99 -32.40 21.19
C PRO A 398 30.89 -31.01 21.84
N GLU A 399 30.98 -30.92 23.17
CA GLU A 399 30.85 -29.66 23.92
C GLU A 399 31.86 -28.59 23.48
N ASP A 400 33.10 -29.01 23.19
CA ASP A 400 34.16 -28.14 22.71
C ASP A 400 33.87 -27.57 21.31
N MET A 401 33.01 -28.21 20.52
CA MET A 401 32.65 -27.80 19.16
C MET A 401 31.32 -27.03 19.05
N LYS A 402 30.61 -26.81 20.16
CA LYS A 402 29.33 -26.04 20.16
C LYS A 402 29.48 -24.56 19.79
N HIS A 403 30.70 -24.05 19.66
CA HIS A 403 30.96 -22.69 19.15
C HIS A 403 31.01 -22.62 17.61
N ALA A 404 30.86 -23.75 16.90
CA ALA A 404 30.92 -23.81 15.45
C ALA A 404 29.91 -22.89 14.75
N ILE A 405 30.33 -22.28 13.65
CA ILE A 405 29.47 -21.39 12.86
C ILE A 405 28.41 -22.22 12.14
N ARG A 406 27.15 -21.87 12.30
CA ARG A 406 26.02 -22.58 11.68
C ARG A 406 25.81 -22.08 10.25
N VAL A 407 25.80 -22.99 9.29
CA VAL A 407 25.72 -22.68 7.85
C VAL A 407 24.74 -23.64 7.14
N ILE A 408 24.40 -23.33 5.89
CA ILE A 408 23.52 -24.18 5.07
C ILE A 408 24.25 -25.46 4.61
N ASN A 409 23.50 -26.52 4.29
CA ASN A 409 24.04 -27.87 4.06
C ASN A 409 24.54 -28.11 2.62
N SER A 410 25.79 -28.55 2.48
CA SER A 410 26.51 -28.78 1.21
C SER A 410 27.29 -30.10 1.25
N THR A 411 27.33 -30.87 0.16
CA THR A 411 28.32 -31.95 0.02
C THR A 411 29.70 -31.46 -0.40
N VAL A 412 29.83 -30.20 -0.80
CA VAL A 412 31.12 -29.56 -1.04
C VAL A 412 31.48 -28.78 0.21
N TYR A 413 32.42 -29.33 0.98
CA TYR A 413 32.95 -28.73 2.19
C TYR A 413 34.15 -27.85 1.85
N ASN A 414 34.12 -26.61 2.34
CA ASN A 414 35.17 -25.63 2.07
C ASN A 414 36.01 -25.33 3.34
N TYR A 415 35.70 -26.01 4.43
CA TYR A 415 36.21 -25.82 5.79
C TYR A 415 36.00 -27.12 6.58
N GLU A 416 36.59 -27.18 7.77
CA GLU A 416 36.40 -28.30 8.67
C GLU A 416 34.98 -28.33 9.27
N THR A 417 34.30 -29.47 9.21
CA THR A 417 32.96 -29.65 9.78
C THR A 417 32.99 -30.37 11.14
N VAL A 418 31.94 -30.19 11.93
CA VAL A 418 31.80 -30.87 13.23
C VAL A 418 31.59 -32.39 13.09
N ASN A 419 31.09 -32.85 11.94
CA ASN A 419 30.70 -34.24 11.72
C ASN A 419 31.59 -34.99 10.72
N GLU A 420 32.83 -34.53 10.47
CA GLU A 420 33.71 -35.06 9.42
C GLU A 420 33.88 -36.59 9.44
N GLU A 421 34.10 -37.19 10.62
CA GLU A 421 34.31 -38.64 10.77
C GLU A 421 33.03 -39.43 10.49
N GLN A 422 31.87 -38.92 10.90
CA GLN A 422 30.57 -39.56 10.70
C GLN A 422 30.12 -39.44 9.23
N GLU A 423 30.42 -38.30 8.59
CA GLU A 423 30.11 -38.03 7.18
C GLU A 423 31.02 -38.81 6.22
N ALA A 424 32.28 -39.09 6.59
CA ALA A 424 33.20 -39.93 5.83
C ALA A 424 32.82 -41.42 5.83
N THR A 425 32.15 -41.88 6.89
CA THR A 425 31.83 -43.31 7.10
C THR A 425 30.49 -43.73 6.46
N GLU A 426 29.54 -42.81 6.32
CA GLU A 426 28.19 -43.11 5.77
C GLU A 426 28.14 -43.28 4.24
N GLY A 427 29.23 -43.02 3.50
CA GLY A 427 29.27 -43.14 2.05
C GLY A 427 28.32 -42.16 1.36
N HIS A 428 28.85 -41.06 0.81
CA HIS A 428 28.07 -40.03 0.11
C HIS A 428 27.27 -40.60 -1.08
N THR A 429 26.04 -41.05 -0.85
CA THR A 429 25.18 -41.67 -1.87
C THR A 429 24.42 -40.64 -2.73
N SER A 430 24.48 -39.34 -2.40
CA SER A 430 23.98 -38.27 -3.27
C SER A 430 24.72 -36.94 -3.05
N VAL A 431 25.29 -36.38 -4.13
CA VAL A 431 25.94 -35.05 -4.12
C VAL A 431 24.88 -33.95 -3.99
N LEU A 432 24.85 -33.24 -2.86
CA LEU A 432 24.05 -32.04 -2.63
C LEU A 432 24.84 -30.81 -3.07
N ALA A 433 25.00 -30.64 -4.38
CA ALA A 433 25.65 -29.46 -4.92
C ALA A 433 24.79 -28.21 -4.67
N HIS A 434 25.43 -27.11 -4.25
CA HIS A 434 24.78 -25.81 -4.13
C HIS A 434 24.78 -24.97 -5.41
N THR A 435 25.37 -25.45 -6.50
CA THR A 435 25.33 -24.79 -7.81
C THR A 435 23.90 -24.41 -8.25
N PRO A 436 22.85 -25.22 -8.02
CA PRO A 436 21.47 -24.80 -8.28
C PRO A 436 20.96 -23.73 -7.30
N SER A 437 21.46 -23.69 -6.06
CA SER A 437 20.96 -22.81 -5.00
C SER A 437 21.28 -21.34 -5.31
N ILE A 438 22.49 -21.05 -5.79
CA ILE A 438 22.85 -19.69 -6.25
C ILE A 438 22.02 -19.27 -7.46
N VAL A 439 21.73 -20.18 -8.39
CA VAL A 439 20.89 -19.88 -9.56
C VAL A 439 19.45 -19.55 -9.13
N ILE A 440 18.88 -20.34 -8.20
CA ILE A 440 17.54 -20.12 -7.64
C ILE A 440 17.42 -18.72 -7.02
N ILE A 441 18.34 -18.38 -6.12
CA ILE A 441 18.28 -17.08 -5.44
C ILE A 441 18.58 -15.93 -6.40
N SER A 442 19.51 -16.07 -7.34
CA SER A 442 19.82 -15.03 -8.33
C SER A 442 18.62 -14.78 -9.24
N PHE A 443 17.99 -15.85 -9.74
CA PHE A 443 16.81 -15.77 -10.60
C PHE A 443 15.63 -15.10 -9.90
N THR A 444 15.30 -15.55 -8.68
CA THR A 444 14.20 -14.95 -7.92
C THR A 444 14.49 -13.51 -7.51
N THR A 445 15.73 -13.18 -7.15
CA THR A 445 16.13 -11.80 -6.80
C THR A 445 16.03 -10.87 -8.00
N LEU A 446 16.43 -11.32 -9.19
CA LEU A 446 16.30 -10.54 -10.42
C LEU A 446 14.82 -10.23 -10.73
N LEU A 447 13.95 -11.23 -10.63
CA LEU A 447 12.53 -11.05 -10.89
C LEU A 447 11.88 -10.06 -9.90
N LEU A 448 12.18 -10.19 -8.61
CA LEU A 448 11.68 -9.27 -7.58
C LEU A 448 12.24 -7.86 -7.75
N PHE A 449 13.53 -7.73 -8.08
CA PHE A 449 14.16 -6.44 -8.36
C PHE A 449 13.46 -5.70 -9.51
N ILE A 450 13.08 -6.41 -10.58
CA ILE A 450 12.31 -5.82 -11.69
C ILE A 450 10.95 -5.32 -11.19
N ALA A 451 10.21 -6.13 -10.42
CA ALA A 451 8.91 -5.72 -9.88
C ALA A 451 9.01 -4.51 -8.93
N ASP A 452 10.04 -4.48 -8.08
CA ASP A 452 10.33 -3.38 -7.16
C ASP A 452 10.68 -2.09 -7.92
N MET A 453 11.43 -2.21 -9.02
CA MET A 453 11.76 -1.07 -9.86
C MET A 453 10.53 -0.45 -10.51
N PHE A 454 9.64 -1.25 -11.10
CA PHE A 454 8.39 -0.75 -11.67
C PHE A 454 7.54 0.00 -10.64
N ARG A 455 7.42 -0.56 -9.44
CA ARG A 455 6.72 0.08 -8.33
C ARG A 455 7.39 1.40 -7.95
N CYS A 456 8.71 1.40 -7.78
CA CYS A 456 9.47 2.58 -7.39
C CYS A 456 9.33 3.69 -8.43
N PHE A 457 9.52 3.39 -9.72
CA PHE A 457 9.31 4.36 -10.79
C PHE A 457 7.88 4.93 -10.80
N ALA A 458 6.86 4.11 -10.54
CA ALA A 458 5.49 4.58 -10.44
C ALA A 458 5.28 5.58 -9.29
N THR A 459 5.94 5.39 -8.14
CA THR A 459 5.78 6.32 -7.00
C THR A 459 6.36 7.71 -7.26
N PHE A 460 7.40 7.82 -8.08
CA PHE A 460 7.98 9.11 -8.49
C PHE A 460 7.18 9.82 -9.61
N LYS A 461 6.22 9.13 -10.24
CA LYS A 461 5.37 9.73 -11.29
C LYS A 461 4.09 10.30 -10.69
N HIS A 462 4.14 11.57 -10.28
CA HIS A 462 2.99 12.27 -9.71
C HIS A 462 1.99 12.67 -10.79
N GLN A 463 1.07 11.78 -11.12
CA GLN A 463 0.04 12.02 -12.13
C GLN A 463 -1.35 11.90 -11.51
N SER A 464 -2.31 12.68 -12.00
CA SER A 464 -3.73 12.42 -11.74
C SER A 464 -4.22 11.27 -12.61
N LYS A 465 -5.29 10.60 -12.18
CA LYS A 465 -5.90 9.50 -12.94
C LYS A 465 -6.26 9.92 -14.37
N ALA A 466 -6.72 11.16 -14.55
CA ALA A 466 -7.05 11.71 -15.87
C ALA A 466 -5.90 11.67 -16.88
N HIS A 467 -4.65 11.77 -16.41
CA HIS A 467 -3.44 11.90 -17.23
C HIS A 467 -2.41 10.81 -16.91
N GLN A 468 -2.88 9.66 -16.40
CA GLN A 468 -2.01 8.58 -15.97
C GLN A 468 -1.30 7.91 -17.15
N SER A 469 -0.04 7.55 -16.96
CA SER A 469 0.75 6.77 -17.93
C SER A 469 0.40 5.28 -17.87
N TRP A 470 0.80 4.54 -18.91
CA TRP A 470 0.64 3.07 -19.00
C TRP A 470 1.16 2.28 -17.79
N ILE A 471 2.16 2.78 -17.07
CA ILE A 471 2.75 2.11 -15.90
C ILE A 471 1.73 1.89 -14.76
N PHE A 472 0.68 2.71 -14.72
CA PHE A 472 -0.38 2.60 -13.71
C PHE A 472 -1.48 1.62 -14.11
N GLU A 473 -1.50 1.12 -15.36
CA GLU A 473 -2.55 0.24 -15.83
C GLU A 473 -2.66 -1.05 -14.98
N PRO A 474 -3.87 -1.58 -14.78
CA PRO A 474 -4.09 -2.81 -13.99
C PRO A 474 -3.22 -3.98 -14.45
N VAL A 475 -3.00 -4.11 -15.76
CA VAL A 475 -2.21 -5.19 -16.35
C VAL A 475 -0.79 -5.21 -15.78
N VAL A 476 -0.15 -4.05 -15.63
CA VAL A 476 1.22 -3.95 -15.10
C VAL A 476 1.28 -4.48 -13.67
N MET A 477 0.29 -4.13 -12.84
CA MET A 477 0.20 -4.65 -11.47
C MET A 477 -0.03 -6.17 -11.44
N TYR A 478 -0.92 -6.71 -12.27
CA TYR A 478 -1.12 -8.16 -12.32
C TYR A 478 0.11 -8.94 -12.79
N VAL A 479 0.91 -8.37 -13.70
CA VAL A 479 2.18 -8.99 -14.09
C VAL A 479 3.18 -8.91 -12.94
N MET A 480 3.41 -7.73 -12.37
CA MET A 480 4.45 -7.53 -11.35
C MET A 480 4.12 -8.17 -9.99
N TYR A 481 2.87 -8.05 -9.52
CA TYR A 481 2.45 -8.53 -8.20
C TYR A 481 1.71 -9.87 -8.25
N GLY A 482 1.27 -10.29 -9.44
CA GLY A 482 0.63 -11.58 -9.65
C GLY A 482 1.59 -12.57 -10.29
N ALA A 483 1.89 -12.39 -11.57
CA ALA A 483 2.62 -13.39 -12.37
C ALA A 483 4.07 -13.58 -11.92
N VAL A 484 4.82 -12.50 -11.72
CA VAL A 484 6.23 -12.55 -11.24
C VAL A 484 6.31 -13.26 -9.90
N GLU A 485 5.48 -12.86 -8.95
CA GLU A 485 5.46 -13.48 -7.61
C GLU A 485 4.96 -14.93 -7.65
N THR A 486 4.08 -15.28 -8.59
CA THR A 486 3.68 -16.67 -8.85
C THR A 486 4.88 -17.51 -9.29
N ILE A 487 5.69 -17.01 -10.23
CA ILE A 487 6.91 -17.70 -10.69
C ILE A 487 7.88 -17.89 -9.52
N VAL A 488 8.10 -16.85 -8.72
CA VAL A 488 8.98 -16.92 -7.53
C VAL A 488 8.50 -17.98 -6.54
N ASN A 489 7.19 -18.05 -6.26
CA ASN A 489 6.62 -19.05 -5.37
C ASN A 489 6.79 -20.48 -5.91
N LEU A 490 6.56 -20.69 -7.20
CA LEU A 490 6.80 -21.99 -7.84
C LEU A 490 8.27 -22.41 -7.69
N VAL A 491 9.20 -21.49 -7.94
CA VAL A 491 10.63 -21.75 -7.74
C VAL A 491 10.91 -22.13 -6.29
N TYR A 492 10.38 -21.41 -5.30
CA TYR A 492 10.60 -21.73 -3.89
C TYR A 492 10.08 -23.11 -3.49
N ILE A 493 8.89 -23.47 -3.97
CA ILE A 493 8.24 -24.76 -3.68
C ILE A 493 9.01 -25.91 -4.33
N PHE A 494 9.26 -25.84 -5.64
CA PHE A 494 9.90 -26.94 -6.37
C PHE A 494 11.37 -27.11 -6.04
N SER A 495 12.06 -26.01 -5.74
CA SER A 495 13.45 -26.09 -5.30
C SER A 495 13.62 -26.48 -3.84
N ARG A 496 12.54 -26.54 -3.05
CA ARG A 496 12.58 -26.85 -1.61
C ARG A 496 13.57 -25.95 -0.87
N ILE A 497 13.34 -24.63 -0.94
CA ILE A 497 14.18 -23.65 -0.23
C ILE A 497 14.25 -23.91 1.29
N ASP A 498 13.23 -24.56 1.84
CA ASP A 498 13.14 -25.00 3.22
C ASP A 498 14.21 -26.02 3.60
N LEU A 499 14.72 -26.77 2.63
CA LEU A 499 15.83 -27.71 2.78
C LEU A 499 17.16 -27.06 2.40
N ARG A 500 17.21 -26.38 1.24
CA ARG A 500 18.45 -25.80 0.67
C ARG A 500 19.06 -24.70 1.53
N PHE A 501 18.21 -23.85 2.10
CA PHE A 501 18.64 -22.69 2.87
C PHE A 501 18.38 -22.88 4.36
N TYR A 502 18.17 -24.11 4.82
CA TYR A 502 18.04 -24.39 6.24
C TYR A 502 19.35 -24.11 6.98
N LYS A 503 19.25 -23.41 8.11
CA LYS A 503 20.35 -23.13 9.03
C LYS A 503 20.00 -23.78 10.37
N PRO A 504 20.85 -24.64 10.94
CA PRO A 504 20.59 -25.27 12.23
C PRO A 504 20.32 -24.28 13.38
N ASP A 505 19.54 -24.72 14.36
CA ASP A 505 19.22 -23.95 15.57
C ASP A 505 20.50 -23.67 16.41
N VAL A 506 20.45 -22.67 17.29
CA VAL A 506 21.57 -22.37 18.21
C VAL A 506 21.66 -23.50 19.24
N PHE A 507 22.88 -23.97 19.56
CA PHE A 507 23.07 -24.89 20.67
C PHE A 507 22.64 -24.22 21.98
N LYS A 508 21.85 -24.92 22.81
CA LYS A 508 21.54 -24.43 24.15
C LYS A 508 22.84 -24.45 24.96
N LYS A 509 23.22 -23.31 25.58
CA LYS A 509 24.23 -23.32 26.64
C LYS A 509 23.73 -24.26 27.74
N ALA A 510 24.57 -25.20 28.19
CA ALA A 510 24.26 -25.98 29.38
C ALA A 510 23.97 -25.00 30.52
N ALA A 511 22.85 -25.18 31.22
CA ALA A 511 22.61 -24.46 32.45
C ALA A 511 23.77 -24.85 33.38
N ILE A 512 24.56 -23.87 33.81
CA ILE A 512 25.56 -24.07 34.86
C ILE A 512 24.75 -24.54 36.07
N ALA A 513 24.91 -25.81 36.44
CA ALA A 513 24.41 -26.30 37.72
C ALA A 513 25.04 -25.41 38.80
N PRO A 514 24.29 -24.91 39.79
CA PRO A 514 24.89 -24.13 40.87
C PRO A 514 26.00 -24.98 41.47
N ALA A 515 27.23 -24.44 41.45
CA ALA A 515 28.35 -25.08 42.09
C ALA A 515 27.95 -25.33 43.55
N SER A 516 28.08 -26.57 43.99
CA SER A 516 27.95 -26.94 45.39
C SER A 516 28.85 -26.05 46.24
N ASP A 517 28.31 -25.55 47.35
CA ASP A 517 28.97 -24.71 48.36
C ASP A 517 30.19 -25.40 48.99
N VAL A 518 31.30 -25.48 48.26
CA VAL A 518 32.64 -25.76 48.78
C VAL A 518 33.59 -24.94 47.89
N ASP A 519 34.46 -24.16 48.52
CA ASP A 519 35.45 -23.23 47.91
C ASP A 519 35.05 -21.74 47.86
N ALA A 520 34.14 -21.30 48.74
CA ALA A 520 33.99 -19.89 49.11
C ALA A 520 35.05 -19.44 50.14
N GLU A 521 36.34 -19.70 49.90
CA GLU A 521 37.41 -19.17 50.76
C GLU A 521 38.78 -19.12 50.05
N ALA A 522 38.85 -18.63 48.81
CA ALA A 522 40.15 -18.34 48.16
C ALA A 522 40.03 -17.32 47.01
N ALA A 523 39.34 -16.20 47.19
CA ALA A 523 39.39 -15.09 46.23
C ALA A 523 39.04 -13.75 46.88
N SER A 524 39.74 -13.40 47.95
CA SER A 524 39.74 -12.05 48.50
C SER A 524 41.12 -11.42 48.31
N THR A 525 41.54 -11.14 47.07
CA THR A 525 42.59 -10.16 46.78
C THR A 525 42.64 -9.85 45.28
N SER A 526 42.87 -8.57 45.00
CA SER A 526 43.32 -7.94 43.75
C SER A 526 42.32 -7.78 42.59
N ASP A 527 41.68 -6.62 42.65
CA ASP A 527 41.92 -5.49 41.74
C ASP A 527 40.92 -5.27 40.59
N ALA A 528 40.26 -4.12 40.68
CA ALA A 528 39.27 -3.59 39.78
C ALA A 528 39.88 -2.37 39.09
N SER A 529 39.95 -2.38 37.78
CA SER A 529 40.24 -1.18 36.98
C SER A 529 39.20 -1.01 35.88
N GLN A 530 38.28 -0.08 36.13
CA GLN A 530 37.60 0.67 35.08
C GLN A 530 38.52 1.80 34.59
N PRO A 531 38.48 2.23 33.32
CA PRO A 531 39.17 3.44 32.89
C PRO A 531 38.32 4.70 33.14
N GLU A 532 38.95 5.67 33.77
CA GLU A 532 38.47 7.02 34.10
C GLU A 532 38.19 7.89 32.87
N LYS A 533 37.19 8.77 33.05
CA LYS A 533 36.96 9.99 32.26
C LYS A 533 37.77 11.12 32.89
N ASP A 534 38.46 11.87 32.06
CA ASP A 534 39.32 12.99 32.45
C ASP A 534 38.58 14.32 32.23
N GLU A 535 38.23 15.02 33.32
CA GLU A 535 37.71 16.40 33.34
C GLU A 535 37.99 17.06 34.72
N SER A 536 39.00 17.94 34.78
CA SER A 536 39.06 19.16 35.63
C SER A 536 40.34 19.94 35.28
N LEU A 537 40.29 21.11 34.64
CA LEU A 537 40.16 22.47 35.20
C LEU A 537 41.17 22.81 36.32
N VAL A 538 42.00 23.85 36.12
CA VAL A 538 41.95 25.16 36.81
C VAL A 538 43.23 26.02 36.51
N GLU A 539 42.95 27.24 36.04
CA GLU A 539 43.56 28.57 36.22
C GLU A 539 45.10 28.85 36.24
N GLU A 540 45.45 29.79 35.35
CA GLU A 540 46.09 31.10 35.62
C GLU A 540 47.57 31.15 36.09
N GLN A 541 48.47 31.65 35.23
CA GLN A 541 49.25 32.89 35.47
C GLN A 541 50.21 33.27 34.31
N GLU A 542 50.18 34.57 34.03
CA GLU A 542 51.26 35.46 33.56
C GLU A 542 51.82 35.45 32.12
N LYS A 543 51.64 36.65 31.53
CA LYS A 543 52.34 37.36 30.43
C LYS A 543 51.84 37.25 29.00
#